data_AF-A0AAX3LTR9-F1
#
_entry.id   AF-A0AAX3LTR9-F1
#
_cell.length_a   1.000
_cell.length_b   1.000
_cell.length_c   1.000
_cell.angle_alpha   90.00
_cell.angle_beta   90.00
_cell.angle_gamma   90.00
#
_symmetry.space_group_name_H-M   'P 1'
#
loop_
_entity.id
_entity.type
_entity.pdbx_description
1 polymer ?
#
loop_
_entity_poly.entity_id
_entity_poly.type
_entity_poly.pdbx_seq_one_letter_code
_entity_poly.pdbx_strand_id
1 'polypeptide(L)'
;MAAKPSTTLSRATEPLNSLIRLDRLEFRKLLDLYFEALRADWVYHETRQKVGAKAATDQGHAAASAWSACTMSLLLLQDMRTVDPDLRAAVEVLLKTCPGEMPSSGDLMRCGTEMLALANKHKRSGSDVLPLLDETFCLLEAHHGNQALMSAQQAARSGAA
;
A
#
# COMPACT_ATOMS: atom_id res chain seq x y z
N MET A 1 -42.12 0.74 52.05
CA MET A 1 -41.53 1.42 50.88
C MET A 1 -40.06 1.06 50.82
N ALA A 2 -39.65 0.22 49.86
CA ALA A 2 -38.24 -0.14 49.67
C ALA A 2 -37.77 0.48 48.35
N ALA A 3 -36.83 1.43 48.43
CA ALA A 3 -36.22 2.07 47.27
C ALA A 3 -35.34 1.04 46.54
N LYS A 4 -35.68 0.73 45.29
CA LYS A 4 -34.82 -0.07 44.42
C LYS A 4 -33.59 0.76 44.07
N PRO A 5 -32.35 0.26 44.28
CA PRO A 5 -31.19 0.94 43.76
C PRO A 5 -31.22 0.82 42.24
N SER A 6 -31.39 1.95 41.55
CA SER A 6 -31.07 2.06 40.12
C SER A 6 -29.59 1.75 39.98
N THR A 7 -29.27 0.51 39.59
CA THR A 7 -28.01 0.19 38.95
C THR A 7 -27.98 0.93 37.62
N THR A 8 -27.46 2.16 37.68
CA THR A 8 -26.92 2.83 36.51
C THR A 8 -25.85 1.90 35.98
N LEU A 9 -26.16 1.16 34.92
CA LEU A 9 -25.18 0.39 34.17
C LEU A 9 -24.16 1.43 33.71
N SER A 10 -23.03 1.51 34.40
CA SER A 10 -21.87 2.27 33.94
C SER A 10 -21.41 1.58 32.67
N ARG A 11 -22.03 1.95 31.55
CA ARG A 11 -21.65 1.56 30.21
C ARG A 11 -20.31 2.24 30.00
N ALA A 12 -19.25 1.54 30.40
CA ALA A 12 -17.88 1.97 30.26
C ALA A 12 -17.68 2.47 28.82
N THR A 13 -17.52 3.77 28.71
CA THR A 13 -17.09 4.52 27.54
C THR A 13 -15.58 4.33 27.26
N GLU A 14 -14.91 3.48 28.05
CA GLU A 14 -13.50 3.11 27.99
C GLU A 14 -13.37 1.79 27.17
N PRO A 15 -13.17 1.74 25.83
CA PRO A 15 -12.49 2.70 24.98
C PRO A 15 -13.19 2.91 23.62
N LEU A 16 -14.10 3.88 23.49
CA LEU A 16 -14.41 4.43 22.15
C LEU A 16 -13.14 4.96 21.44
N ASN A 17 -12.05 5.15 22.19
CA ASN A 17 -10.75 5.69 21.80
C ASN A 17 -9.58 4.68 21.78
N SER A 18 -9.83 3.40 21.52
CA SER A 18 -8.86 2.65 20.71
C SER A 18 -8.82 3.16 19.24
N LEU A 19 -9.65 4.19 18.94
CA LEU A 19 -9.49 5.24 17.92
C LEU A 19 -8.83 4.70 16.66
N ILE A 20 -9.62 4.09 15.76
CA ILE A 20 -9.16 3.70 14.41
C ILE A 20 -7.90 2.83 14.51
N ARG A 21 -8.03 1.55 14.90
CA ARG A 21 -6.91 0.67 15.29
C ARG A 21 -5.57 1.09 14.66
N LEU A 22 -4.58 1.43 15.48
CA LEU A 22 -3.32 2.05 15.05
C LEU A 22 -2.70 1.37 13.83
N ASP A 23 -2.77 0.04 13.77
CA ASP A 23 -2.33 -0.75 12.63
C ASP A 23 -3.04 -0.38 11.32
N ARG A 24 -4.34 -0.13 11.33
CA ARG A 24 -5.12 0.33 10.16
C ARG A 24 -4.81 1.76 9.76
N LEU A 25 -4.57 2.66 10.72
CA LEU A 25 -4.13 4.03 10.41
C LEU A 25 -2.74 4.03 9.79
N GLU A 26 -1.80 3.30 10.40
CA GLU A 26 -0.45 3.16 9.85
C GLU A 26 -0.48 2.43 8.50
N PHE A 27 -1.35 1.42 8.33
CA PHE A 27 -1.54 0.77 7.04
C PHE A 27 -2.15 1.72 6.00
N ARG A 28 -3.13 2.54 6.37
CA ARG A 28 -3.68 3.56 5.46
C ARG A 28 -2.62 4.55 5.02
N LYS A 29 -1.82 5.05 5.97
CA LYS A 29 -0.67 5.93 5.69
C LYS A 29 0.35 5.24 4.80
N LEU A 30 0.61 3.94 5.00
CA LEU A 30 1.43 3.14 4.11
C LEU A 30 0.87 3.13 2.68
N LEU A 31 -0.44 2.94 2.49
CA LEU A 31 -1.05 2.96 1.15
C LEU A 31 -0.90 4.33 0.48
N ASP A 32 -1.06 5.42 1.24
CA ASP A 32 -0.84 6.78 0.73
C ASP A 32 0.64 6.97 0.30
N LEU A 33 1.60 6.44 1.08
CA LEU A 33 3.03 6.46 0.73
C LEU A 33 3.34 5.59 -0.49
N TYR A 34 2.71 4.42 -0.61
CA TYR A 34 2.88 3.53 -1.76
C TYR A 34 2.35 4.21 -3.03
N PHE A 35 1.15 4.80 -2.96
CA PHE A 35 0.60 5.60 -4.05
C PHE A 35 1.53 6.74 -4.47
N GLU A 36 2.06 7.50 -3.50
CA GLU A 36 2.97 8.61 -3.80
C GLU A 36 4.27 8.12 -4.46
N ALA A 37 4.79 6.97 -4.04
CA ALA A 37 5.95 6.35 -4.68
C ALA A 37 5.67 5.95 -6.14
N LEU A 38 4.52 5.29 -6.40
CA LEU A 38 4.09 4.97 -7.77
C LEU A 38 3.94 6.21 -8.64
N ARG A 39 3.37 7.28 -8.08
CA ARG A 39 3.19 8.55 -8.77
C ARG A 39 4.52 9.21 -9.08
N ALA A 40 5.45 9.23 -8.13
CA ALA A 40 6.76 9.82 -8.30
C ALA A 40 7.57 9.08 -9.37
N ASP A 41 7.51 7.75 -9.42
CA ASP A 41 8.10 6.94 -10.51
C ASP A 41 7.52 7.32 -11.87
N TRP A 42 6.20 7.44 -11.95
CA TRP A 42 5.53 7.83 -13.18
C TRP A 42 5.97 9.23 -13.65
N VAL A 43 5.99 10.22 -12.75
CA VAL A 43 6.43 11.59 -13.04
C VAL A 43 7.90 11.63 -13.46
N TYR A 44 8.77 10.86 -12.80
CA TYR A 44 10.17 10.73 -13.19
C TYR A 44 10.29 10.18 -14.61
N HIS A 45 9.60 9.07 -14.89
CA HIS A 45 9.63 8.43 -16.20
C HIS A 45 9.11 9.36 -17.30
N GLU A 46 7.95 9.99 -17.09
CA GLU A 46 7.36 10.94 -18.03
C GLU A 46 8.27 12.15 -18.29
N THR A 47 8.85 12.73 -17.24
CA THR A 47 9.79 13.87 -17.35
C THR A 47 11.03 13.48 -18.13
N ARG A 48 11.62 12.33 -17.80
CA ARG A 48 12.78 11.78 -18.52
C ARG A 48 12.46 11.55 -19.99
N GLN A 49 11.24 11.14 -20.31
CA GLN A 49 10.82 10.94 -21.70
C GLN A 49 10.61 12.24 -22.47
N LYS A 50 10.00 13.26 -21.85
CA LYS A 50 9.62 14.52 -22.51
C LYS A 50 10.74 15.54 -22.59
N VAL A 51 11.54 15.64 -21.52
CA VAL A 51 12.51 16.73 -21.31
C VAL A 51 13.96 16.22 -21.20
N GLY A 52 14.14 14.91 -21.04
CA GLY A 52 15.44 14.25 -21.03
C GLY A 52 16.00 14.00 -19.62
N ALA A 53 17.06 13.19 -19.55
CA ALA A 53 17.57 12.64 -18.29
C ALA A 53 18.09 13.69 -17.30
N LYS A 54 18.77 14.74 -17.78
CA LYS A 54 19.34 15.78 -16.90
C LYS A 54 18.25 16.57 -16.18
N ALA A 55 17.16 16.88 -16.88
CA ALA A 55 16.01 17.60 -16.33
C ALA A 55 15.17 16.74 -15.37
N ALA A 56 15.30 15.42 -15.43
CA ALA A 56 14.57 14.47 -14.60
C ALA A 56 15.30 14.10 -13.28
N THR A 57 16.46 14.71 -13.00
CA THR A 57 17.30 14.32 -11.86
C THR A 57 16.58 14.51 -10.53
N ASP A 58 15.93 15.66 -10.34
CA ASP A 58 15.20 15.98 -9.11
C ASP A 58 14.00 15.04 -8.90
N GLN A 59 13.30 14.68 -9.98
CA GLN A 59 12.19 13.72 -9.96
C GLN A 59 12.69 12.31 -9.61
N GLY A 60 13.88 11.92 -10.09
CA GLY A 60 14.50 10.65 -9.73
C GLY A 60 14.84 10.59 -8.24
N HIS A 61 15.37 11.69 -7.67
CA HIS A 61 15.61 11.79 -6.24
C HIS A 61 14.30 11.76 -5.42
N ALA A 62 13.26 12.43 -5.90
CA ALA A 62 11.93 12.41 -5.27
C ALA A 62 11.32 11.00 -5.26
N ALA A 63 11.39 10.28 -6.39
CA ALA A 63 10.92 8.90 -6.50
C ALA A 63 11.66 7.96 -5.54
N ALA A 64 13.01 8.05 -5.50
CA ALA A 64 13.81 7.26 -4.56
C ALA A 64 13.47 7.56 -3.09
N SER A 65 13.22 8.84 -2.76
CA SER A 65 12.83 9.26 -1.42
C SER A 65 11.44 8.76 -1.02
N ALA A 66 10.48 8.80 -1.95
CA ALA A 66 9.13 8.29 -1.74
C ALA A 66 9.14 6.77 -1.50
N TRP A 67 9.89 6.01 -2.30
CA TRP A 67 10.07 4.57 -2.09
C TRP A 67 10.78 4.23 -0.78
N SER A 68 11.76 5.03 -0.38
CA SER A 68 12.42 4.87 0.93
C SER A 68 11.42 5.07 2.07
N ALA A 69 10.61 6.12 2.04
CA ALA A 69 9.58 6.37 3.04
C ALA A 69 8.52 5.25 3.08
N CYS A 70 8.07 4.78 1.91
CA CYS A 70 7.15 3.65 1.80
C CYS A 70 7.75 2.36 2.39
N THR A 71 8.99 2.02 2.03
CA THR A 71 9.69 0.83 2.51
C THR A 71 9.89 0.86 4.02
N MET A 72 10.27 2.02 4.58
CA MET A 72 10.38 2.20 6.03
C MET A 72 9.02 1.99 6.73
N SER A 73 7.92 2.47 6.13
CA SER A 73 6.57 2.25 6.66
C SER A 73 6.17 0.77 6.64
N LEU A 74 6.53 0.04 5.58
CA LEU A 74 6.31 -1.42 5.49
C LEU A 74 7.06 -2.17 6.58
N LEU A 75 8.35 -1.87 6.77
CA LEU A 75 9.17 -2.51 7.81
C LEU A 75 8.64 -2.22 9.22
N LEU A 76 8.19 -0.98 9.47
CA LEU A 76 7.59 -0.61 10.75
C LEU A 76 6.31 -1.43 11.03
N LEU A 77 5.43 -1.59 10.03
CA LEU A 77 4.25 -2.44 10.16
C LEU A 77 4.59 -3.93 10.30
N GLN A 78 5.65 -4.41 9.64
CA GLN A 78 6.12 -5.79 9.79
C GLN A 78 6.55 -6.08 11.23
N ASP A 79 7.27 -5.16 11.86
CA ASP A 79 7.80 -5.29 13.23
C ASP A 79 6.74 -5.05 14.32
N MET A 80 5.63 -4.38 13.99
CA MET A 80 4.56 -4.13 14.95
C MET A 80 3.82 -5.43 15.31
N ARG A 81 3.94 -5.85 16.58
CA ARG A 81 3.33 -7.09 17.11
C ARG A 81 1.81 -7.11 17.04
N THR A 82 1.17 -5.95 17.16
CA THR A 82 -0.28 -5.78 17.28
C THR A 82 -1.02 -5.67 15.95
N VAL A 83 -0.32 -5.76 14.81
CA VAL A 83 -0.95 -5.67 13.48
C VAL A 83 -1.86 -6.87 13.24
N ASP A 84 -3.05 -6.59 12.71
CA ASP A 84 -3.99 -7.59 12.23
C ASP A 84 -3.27 -8.62 11.30
N PRO A 85 -3.49 -9.93 11.48
CA PRO A 85 -2.78 -10.95 10.70
C PRO A 85 -2.92 -10.80 9.18
N ASP A 86 -4.10 -10.37 8.70
CA ASP A 86 -4.30 -10.19 7.27
C ASP A 86 -3.63 -8.90 6.78
N LEU A 87 -3.59 -7.83 7.58
CA LEU A 87 -2.79 -6.65 7.26
C LEU A 87 -1.28 -6.97 7.26
N ARG A 88 -0.80 -7.81 8.17
CA ARG A 88 0.59 -8.28 8.16
C ARG A 88 0.90 -9.09 6.90
N ALA A 89 0.01 -10.01 6.52
CA ALA A 89 0.14 -10.74 5.26
C ALA A 89 0.18 -9.78 4.06
N ALA A 90 -0.63 -8.71 4.08
CA ALA A 90 -0.60 -7.72 3.03
C ALA A 90 0.72 -6.92 2.97
N VAL A 91 1.30 -6.58 4.12
CA VAL A 91 2.65 -5.98 4.21
C VAL A 91 3.71 -6.90 3.61
N GLU A 92 3.68 -8.20 3.92
CA GLU A 92 4.62 -9.19 3.36
C GLU A 92 4.50 -9.29 1.83
N VAL A 93 3.30 -9.14 1.29
CA VAL A 93 3.09 -9.08 -0.17
C VAL A 93 3.66 -7.78 -0.74
N LEU A 94 3.37 -6.63 -0.13
CA LEU A 94 3.85 -5.33 -0.62
C LEU A 94 5.37 -5.20 -0.59
N LEU A 95 6.05 -5.76 0.43
CA LEU A 95 7.51 -5.77 0.52
C LEU A 95 8.17 -6.40 -0.71
N LYS A 96 7.58 -7.46 -1.27
CA LYS A 96 8.07 -8.13 -2.49
C LYS A 96 7.99 -7.25 -3.74
N THR A 97 7.27 -6.13 -3.67
CA THR A 97 7.07 -5.21 -4.80
C THR A 97 7.93 -3.95 -4.71
N CYS A 98 8.69 -3.79 -3.62
CA CYS A 98 9.59 -2.65 -3.48
C CYS A 98 10.70 -2.68 -4.56
N PRO A 99 11.19 -1.52 -5.03
CA PRO A 99 12.22 -1.47 -6.07
C PRO A 99 13.51 -2.23 -5.74
N GLY A 100 13.85 -2.34 -4.44
CA GLY A 100 15.01 -3.12 -3.98
C GLY A 100 14.92 -4.62 -4.30
N GLU A 101 13.70 -5.15 -4.41
CA GLU A 101 13.43 -6.54 -4.79
C GLU A 101 13.40 -6.74 -6.31
N MET A 102 13.39 -5.64 -7.09
CA MET A 102 13.34 -5.65 -8.55
C MET A 102 12.26 -6.59 -9.12
N PRO A 103 10.98 -6.46 -8.72
CA PRO A 103 9.94 -7.39 -9.11
C PRO A 103 9.74 -7.43 -10.63
N SER A 104 9.60 -8.64 -11.18
CA SER A 104 9.13 -8.79 -12.56
C SER A 104 7.63 -8.54 -12.66
N SER A 105 7.12 -8.26 -13.87
CA SER A 105 5.66 -8.17 -14.11
C SER A 105 4.92 -9.44 -13.66
N GLY A 106 5.52 -10.62 -13.80
CA GLY A 106 4.96 -11.88 -13.31
C GLY A 106 4.90 -11.97 -11.78
N ASP A 107 5.87 -11.37 -11.08
CA ASP A 107 5.86 -11.31 -9.61
C ASP A 107 4.79 -10.34 -9.10
N LEU A 108 4.59 -9.20 -9.79
CA LEU A 108 3.52 -8.27 -9.46
C LEU A 108 2.13 -8.88 -9.67
N MET A 109 1.92 -9.61 -10.78
CA MET A 109 0.68 -10.35 -11.00
C MET A 109 0.42 -11.40 -9.92
N ARG A 110 1.47 -12.09 -9.47
CA ARG A 110 1.38 -13.06 -8.36
C ARG A 110 0.96 -12.36 -7.07
N CYS A 111 1.60 -11.23 -6.74
CA CYS A 111 1.27 -10.41 -5.57
C CYS A 111 -0.18 -9.90 -5.62
N GLY A 112 -0.64 -9.42 -6.79
CA GLY A 112 -2.03 -9.02 -7.00
C GLY A 112 -3.02 -10.17 -6.77
N THR A 113 -2.68 -11.38 -7.24
CA THR A 113 -3.51 -12.58 -7.01
C THR A 113 -3.56 -12.97 -5.53
N GLU A 114 -2.42 -12.95 -4.83
CA GLU A 114 -2.34 -13.17 -3.37
C GLU A 114 -3.22 -12.15 -2.62
N MET A 115 -3.17 -10.87 -3.01
CA MET A 115 -3.96 -9.81 -2.40
C MET A 115 -5.46 -9.97 -2.65
N LEU A 116 -5.84 -10.30 -3.88
CA LEU A 116 -7.23 -10.54 -4.23
C LEU A 116 -7.81 -11.72 -3.45
N ALA A 117 -7.04 -12.79 -3.28
CA ALA A 117 -7.43 -13.94 -2.46
C ALA A 117 -7.64 -13.54 -0.99
N LEU A 118 -6.76 -12.68 -0.46
CA LEU A 118 -6.86 -12.16 0.90
C LEU A 118 -8.11 -11.29 1.09
N ALA A 119 -8.37 -10.34 0.19
CA ALA A 119 -9.57 -9.50 0.21
C ALA A 119 -10.86 -10.33 0.09
N ASN A 120 -10.87 -11.35 -0.78
CA ASN A 120 -12.03 -12.22 -0.97
C ASN A 120 -12.46 -12.97 0.30
N LYS A 121 -11.55 -13.25 1.25
CA LYS A 121 -11.90 -13.84 2.56
C LYS A 121 -12.87 -12.95 3.36
N HIS A 122 -12.78 -11.64 3.18
CA HIS A 122 -13.51 -10.64 3.97
C HIS A 122 -14.76 -10.09 3.30
N LYS A 123 -15.02 -10.41 2.02
CA LYS A 123 -16.19 -9.90 1.27
C LYS A 123 -17.54 -10.27 1.88
N ARG A 124 -17.61 -11.38 2.62
CA ARG A 124 -18.86 -11.86 3.25
C ARG A 124 -19.00 -11.47 4.73
N SER A 125 -17.91 -11.04 5.37
CA SER A 125 -17.88 -10.75 6.81
C SER A 125 -18.13 -9.28 7.15
N GLY A 126 -18.11 -8.37 6.16
CA GLY A 126 -18.24 -6.94 6.41
C GLY A 126 -17.08 -6.37 7.23
N SER A 127 -15.90 -6.99 7.13
CA SER A 127 -14.71 -6.61 7.87
C SER A 127 -14.26 -5.19 7.51
N ASP A 128 -13.86 -4.45 8.52
CA ASP A 128 -13.26 -3.12 8.42
C ASP A 128 -11.84 -3.12 7.82
N VAL A 129 -11.24 -4.31 7.64
CA VAL A 129 -9.96 -4.51 6.94
C VAL A 129 -10.16 -4.57 5.42
N LEU A 130 -11.34 -4.96 4.93
CA LEU A 130 -11.61 -5.16 3.51
C LEU A 130 -11.28 -3.93 2.63
N PRO A 131 -11.66 -2.69 2.98
CA PRO A 131 -11.35 -1.53 2.14
C PRO A 131 -9.85 -1.31 1.95
N LEU A 132 -9.04 -1.59 2.98
CA LEU A 132 -7.58 -1.47 2.91
C LEU A 132 -6.98 -2.54 2.00
N LEU A 133 -7.50 -3.77 2.05
CA LEU A 133 -7.04 -4.87 1.18
C LEU A 133 -7.45 -4.64 -0.28
N ASP A 134 -8.67 -4.17 -0.52
CA ASP A 134 -9.14 -3.83 -1.88
C ASP A 134 -8.30 -2.69 -2.48
N GLU A 135 -7.97 -1.65 -1.70
CA GLU A 135 -7.08 -0.58 -2.14
C GLU A 135 -5.65 -1.07 -2.38
N THR A 136 -5.14 -1.96 -1.53
CA THR A 136 -3.83 -2.61 -1.73
C THR A 136 -3.80 -3.35 -3.07
N PHE A 137 -4.84 -4.12 -3.37
CA PHE A 137 -4.99 -4.80 -4.65
C PHE A 137 -5.00 -3.80 -5.82
N CYS A 138 -5.77 -2.72 -5.74
CA CYS A 138 -5.80 -1.69 -6.77
C CYS A 138 -4.43 -1.03 -6.99
N LEU A 139 -3.66 -0.78 -5.94
CA LEU A 139 -2.31 -0.22 -6.04
C LEU A 139 -1.32 -1.19 -6.68
N LEU A 140 -1.42 -2.49 -6.39
CA LEU A 140 -0.62 -3.52 -7.04
C LEU A 140 -0.91 -3.63 -8.54
N GLU A 141 -2.19 -3.58 -8.92
CA GLU A 141 -2.60 -3.56 -10.33
C GLU A 141 -2.11 -2.28 -11.04
N ALA A 142 -2.18 -1.13 -10.35
CA ALA A 142 -1.62 0.11 -10.88
C ALA A 142 -0.10 0.04 -11.05
N HIS A 143 0.63 -0.56 -10.10
CA HIS A 143 2.07 -0.75 -10.20
C HIS A 143 2.43 -1.67 -11.39
N HIS A 144 1.71 -2.78 -11.54
CA HIS A 144 1.86 -3.68 -12.67
C HIS A 144 1.59 -2.98 -14.01
N GLY A 145 0.48 -2.23 -14.12
CA GLY A 145 0.14 -1.47 -15.33
C GLY A 145 1.19 -0.41 -15.67
N ASN A 146 1.67 0.32 -14.67
CA ASN A 146 2.74 1.30 -14.82
C ASN A 146 4.02 0.65 -15.36
N GLN A 147 4.46 -0.47 -14.77
CA GLN A 147 5.67 -1.18 -15.21
C GLN A 147 5.54 -1.68 -16.66
N ALA A 148 4.37 -2.23 -17.03
CA ALA A 148 4.10 -2.68 -18.38
C ALA A 148 4.16 -1.53 -19.40
N LEU A 149 3.56 -0.38 -19.08
CA LEU A 149 3.54 0.79 -19.95
C LEU A 149 4.94 1.40 -20.12
N MET A 150 5.70 1.52 -19.02
CA MET A 150 7.09 1.98 -19.06
C MET A 150 7.96 1.06 -19.92
N SER A 151 7.82 -0.25 -19.76
CA SER A 151 8.57 -1.26 -20.53
C SER A 151 8.23 -1.20 -22.02
N ALA A 152 6.94 -1.09 -22.38
CA ALA A 152 6.51 -0.99 -23.77
C ALA A 152 7.06 0.27 -24.46
N GLN A 153 7.06 1.41 -23.76
CA GLN A 153 7.61 2.65 -24.30
C GLN A 153 9.14 2.58 -24.51
N GLN A 154 9.85 1.87 -23.63
CA GLN A 154 11.28 1.64 -23.79
C GLN A 154 11.58 0.73 -24.99
N ALA A 155 10.81 -0.36 -25.16
CA ALA A 155 10.95 -1.27 -26.30
C ALA A 155 10.66 -0.58 -27.65
N ALA A 156 9.62 0.25 -27.71
CA ALA A 156 9.29 1.04 -28.90
C ALA A 156 10.43 1.98 -29.31
N ARG A 157 11.20 2.50 -28.35
CA ARG A 157 12.37 3.36 -28.62
C ARG A 157 13.58 2.56 -29.10
N SER A 158 13.83 1.39 -28.52
CA SER A 158 14.98 0.55 -28.92
C SER A 158 14.81 -0.10 -30.28
N GLY A 159 13.58 -0.30 -30.75
CA GLY A 159 13.28 -0.81 -32.10
C GLY A 159 13.24 0.27 -33.19
N ALA A 160 13.32 1.54 -32.83
CA ALA A 160 13.31 2.68 -33.75
C ALA A 160 14.69 3.32 -33.97
N ALA A 161 15.75 2.75 -33.36
CA ALA A 161 17.15 3.13 -33.51
C ALA A 161 17.90 2.08 -34.34
#